data_AF-A0AAI8YU28-F1
#
_entry.id   AF-A0AAI8YU28-F1
#
_cell.length_a   1.000
_cell.length_b   1.000
_cell.length_c   1.000
_cell.angle_alpha   90.00
_cell.angle_beta   90.00
_cell.angle_gamma   90.00
#
_symmetry.space_group_name_H-M   'P 1'
#
loop_
_entity.id
_entity.type
_entity.pdbx_description
1 polymer ?
#
loop_
_entity_poly.entity_id
_entity_poly.type
_entity_poly.pdbx_seq_one_letter_code
_entity_poly.pdbx_strand_id
1 'polypeptide(L)'
;MATFMSLPAELRILIWQYSMPDPRRPVLSWSGTHFAFNTTPPNLVHVCHESREEAAKQYELTFATPGNNNPHIWFDFTRDFLYVTDEALARLPGEVVRRIQNLRHFRYTGKMALKCSS
;
A
#
# COMPACT_ATOMS: atom_id res chain seq x y z
N MET A 1 23.28 22.15 17.31
CA MET A 1 22.08 21.89 16.49
C MET A 1 21.40 20.64 17.02
N ALA A 2 20.13 20.70 17.38
CA ALA A 2 19.38 19.51 17.77
C ALA A 2 19.05 18.67 16.52
N THR A 3 19.21 17.35 16.61
CA THR A 3 18.89 16.41 15.53
C THR A 3 17.67 15.58 15.90
N PHE A 4 17.00 14.96 14.93
CA PHE A 4 15.89 14.05 15.21
C PHE A 4 16.27 12.93 16.21
N MET A 5 17.50 12.43 16.12
CA MET A 5 18.03 11.38 17.01
C MET A 5 18.30 11.85 18.44
N SER A 6 18.30 13.16 18.69
CA SER A 6 18.40 13.71 20.06
C SER A 6 17.08 13.69 20.83
N LEU A 7 15.96 13.36 20.17
CA LEU A 7 14.66 13.18 20.83
C LEU A 7 14.62 11.83 21.56
N PRO A 8 13.98 11.73 22.74
CA PRO A 8 13.60 10.46 23.35
C PRO A 8 12.84 9.56 22.38
N ALA A 9 12.98 8.24 22.53
CA ALA A 9 12.41 7.27 21.60
C ALA A 9 10.89 7.38 21.50
N GLU A 10 10.22 7.68 22.62
CA GLU A 10 8.77 7.86 22.69
C GLU A 10 8.30 8.98 21.77
N LEU A 11 9.03 10.10 21.73
CA LEU A 11 8.69 11.23 20.87
C LEU A 11 8.96 10.90 19.39
N ARG A 12 10.04 10.19 19.09
CA ARG A 12 10.33 9.77 17.70
C ARG A 12 9.26 8.82 17.16
N ILE A 13 8.85 7.84 17.98
CA ILE A 13 7.76 6.91 17.65
C ILE A 13 6.45 7.68 17.41
N LEU A 14 6.10 8.61 18.30
CA LEU A 14 4.91 9.46 18.10
C LEU A 14 5.01 10.24 16.79
N ILE A 15 6.15 10.88 16.50
CA ILE A 15 6.34 11.61 15.23
C ILE A 15 6.11 10.69 14.03
N TRP A 16 6.63 9.46 14.03
CA TRP A 16 6.40 8.50 12.95
C TRP A 16 4.94 8.10 12.84
N GLN A 17 4.26 7.79 13.95
CA GLN A 17 2.84 7.46 13.94
C GLN A 17 1.97 8.61 13.42
N TYR A 18 2.28 9.86 13.79
CA TYR A 18 1.57 11.05 13.29
C TYR A 18 1.97 11.46 11.87
N SER A 19 3.10 10.98 11.37
CA SER A 19 3.54 11.23 9.99
C SER A 19 2.90 10.28 8.99
N MET A 20 2.21 9.22 9.46
CA MET A 20 1.49 8.28 8.59
C MET A 20 0.53 9.03 7.67
N PRO A 21 0.49 8.72 6.37
CA PRO A 21 -0.40 9.40 5.46
C PRO A 21 -1.86 9.10 5.80
N ASP A 22 -2.73 10.01 5.38
CA ASP A 22 -4.17 9.78 5.40
C ASP A 22 -4.55 8.54 4.58
N PRO A 23 -5.71 7.92 4.87
CA PRO A 23 -6.22 6.77 4.12
C PRO A 23 -6.17 6.99 2.60
N ARG A 24 -5.46 6.10 1.89
CA ARG A 24 -5.24 6.24 0.44
C ARG A 24 -6.32 5.50 -0.35
N ARG A 25 -6.38 5.80 -1.65
CA ARG A 25 -7.30 5.13 -2.60
C ARG A 25 -6.53 4.50 -3.77
N PRO A 26 -5.65 3.52 -3.52
CA PRO A 26 -4.93 2.84 -4.60
C PRO A 26 -5.85 2.15 -5.61
N VAL A 27 -5.49 2.31 -6.87
CA VAL A 27 -6.02 1.55 -8.01
C VAL A 27 -4.96 0.53 -8.42
N LEU A 28 -5.30 -0.74 -8.24
CA LEU A 28 -4.51 -1.89 -8.66
C LEU A 28 -4.82 -2.24 -10.12
N SER A 29 -3.82 -2.07 -10.98
CA SER A 29 -3.87 -2.44 -12.39
C SER A 29 -2.79 -3.46 -12.74
N TRP A 30 -2.97 -4.11 -13.89
CA TRP A 30 -1.96 -4.99 -14.47
C TRP A 30 -1.25 -4.25 -15.61
N SER A 31 0.08 -4.15 -15.54
CA SER A 31 0.89 -3.45 -16.56
C SER A 31 1.29 -4.34 -17.75
N GLY A 32 0.88 -5.62 -17.75
CA GLY A 32 1.37 -6.64 -18.67
C GLY A 32 2.44 -7.54 -18.06
N THR A 33 3.26 -7.00 -17.15
CA THR A 33 4.37 -7.74 -16.51
C THR A 33 4.29 -7.76 -14.99
N HIS A 34 3.72 -6.73 -14.36
CA HIS A 34 3.64 -6.61 -12.91
C HIS A 34 2.36 -5.89 -12.49
N PHE A 35 2.04 -5.99 -11.21
CA PHE A 35 1.00 -5.16 -10.60
C PHE A 35 1.48 -3.73 -10.42
N ALA A 36 0.64 -2.77 -10.79
CA ALA A 36 0.91 -1.34 -10.67
C ALA A 36 -0.15 -0.65 -9.80
N PHE A 37 0.29 0.32 -9.02
CA PHE A 37 -0.56 1.23 -8.25
C PHE A 37 -0.44 2.65 -8.82
N ASN A 38 -1.54 3.38 -8.86
CA ASN A 38 -1.54 4.81 -9.20
C ASN A 38 -1.10 5.71 -8.05
N THR A 39 -0.88 5.16 -6.85
CA THR A 39 -0.46 5.90 -5.65
C THR A 39 0.99 5.61 -5.34
N THR A 40 1.72 6.63 -4.87
CA THR A 40 3.06 6.44 -4.32
C THR A 40 3.02 5.60 -3.03
N PRO A 41 4.07 4.80 -2.76
CA PRO A 41 4.23 4.15 -1.46
C PRO A 41 4.22 5.17 -0.32
N PRO A 42 3.79 4.80 0.90
CA PRO A 42 3.85 5.69 2.05
C PRO A 42 5.29 6.17 2.24
N ASN A 43 5.49 7.50 2.30
CA ASN A 43 6.81 8.12 2.47
C ASN A 43 7.64 7.47 3.59
N LEU A 44 7.00 7.08 4.70
CA LEU A 44 7.65 6.48 5.86
C LEU A 44 8.46 5.21 5.57
N VAL A 45 8.05 4.40 4.58
CA VAL A 45 8.77 3.16 4.27
C VAL A 45 10.15 3.42 3.64
N HIS A 46 10.41 4.68 3.24
CA HIS A 46 11.63 5.10 2.56
C HIS A 46 12.49 6.10 3.34
N VAL A 47 12.06 6.60 4.51
CA VAL A 47 12.82 7.63 5.26
C VAL A 47 14.06 7.06 5.95
N CYS A 48 13.87 6.11 6.86
CA CYS A 48 14.94 5.46 7.62
C CYS A 48 14.46 4.10 8.17
N HIS A 49 15.33 3.38 8.86
CA HIS A 49 15.00 2.08 9.46
C HIS A 49 13.85 2.17 10.46
N GLU A 50 13.95 3.06 11.45
CA GLU A 50 12.94 3.25 12.51
C GLU A 50 11.56 3.61 11.90
N SER A 51 11.54 4.53 10.93
CA SER A 51 10.32 4.91 10.22
C SER A 51 9.70 3.74 9.44
N ARG A 52 10.52 2.89 8.80
CA ARG A 52 10.04 1.69 8.10
C ARG A 52 9.45 0.67 9.07
N GLU A 53 10.07 0.48 10.23
CA GLU A 53 9.54 -0.42 11.26
C GLU A 53 8.19 0.06 11.78
N GLU A 54 8.03 1.36 12.04
CA GLU A 54 6.72 1.92 12.42
C GLU A 54 5.69 1.75 11.29
N ALA A 55 6.07 1.97 10.03
CA ALA A 55 5.17 1.78 8.89
C ALA A 55 4.75 0.30 8.72
N ALA A 56 5.66 -0.65 8.95
CA ALA A 56 5.39 -2.08 8.84
C ALA A 56 4.41 -2.62 9.89
N LYS A 57 4.12 -1.85 10.96
CA LYS A 57 3.07 -2.19 11.93
C LYS A 57 1.66 -2.00 11.36
N GLN A 58 1.52 -1.16 10.33
CA GLN A 58 0.23 -0.77 9.76
C GLN A 58 0.09 -1.20 8.31
N TYR A 59 1.15 -1.10 7.52
CA TYR A 59 1.19 -1.49 6.11
C TYR A 59 1.83 -2.87 5.94
N GLU A 60 1.32 -3.63 4.98
CA GLU A 60 1.87 -4.92 4.58
C GLU A 60 2.27 -4.91 3.11
N LEU A 61 3.36 -5.62 2.77
CA LEU A 61 3.72 -5.94 1.40
C LEU A 61 2.89 -7.12 0.91
N THR A 62 1.88 -6.89 0.08
CA THR A 62 0.87 -7.93 -0.23
C THR A 62 0.78 -8.34 -1.70
N PHE A 63 0.82 -7.39 -2.63
CA PHE A 63 0.51 -7.68 -4.04
C PHE A 63 1.75 -8.17 -4.79
N ALA A 64 2.02 -9.47 -4.68
CA ALA A 64 3.08 -10.16 -5.42
C ALA A 64 2.62 -10.51 -6.85
N THR A 65 3.49 -10.29 -7.83
CA THR A 65 3.22 -10.61 -9.25
C THR A 65 3.18 -12.13 -9.45
N PRO A 66 2.30 -12.68 -10.31
CA PRO A 66 2.31 -14.10 -10.62
C PRO A 66 3.69 -14.59 -11.09
N GLY A 67 4.20 -15.65 -10.46
CA GLY A 67 5.54 -16.18 -10.75
C GLY A 67 6.69 -15.48 -10.01
N ASN A 68 6.41 -14.43 -9.23
CA ASN A 68 7.37 -13.79 -8.34
C ASN A 68 6.79 -13.67 -6.92
N ASN A 69 7.41 -14.36 -5.97
CA ASN A 69 6.96 -14.34 -4.57
C ASN A 69 7.37 -13.08 -3.79
N ASN A 70 7.94 -12.07 -4.45
CA ASN A 70 8.35 -10.83 -3.81
C ASN A 70 7.29 -9.73 -3.99
N PRO A 71 6.41 -9.48 -3.00
CA PRO A 71 5.50 -8.35 -3.04
C PRO A 71 6.26 -7.03 -2.87
N HIS A 72 5.89 -6.03 -3.67
CA HIS A 72 6.54 -4.71 -3.67
C HIS A 72 5.59 -3.56 -3.31
N ILE A 73 4.33 -3.88 -3.00
CA ILE A 73 3.28 -2.89 -2.81
C ILE A 73 2.82 -2.88 -1.36
N TRP A 74 3.06 -1.76 -0.68
CA TRP A 74 2.62 -1.49 0.67
C TRP A 74 1.14 -1.09 0.71
N PHE A 75 0.36 -1.83 1.49
CA PHE A 75 -1.09 -1.67 1.59
C PHE A 75 -1.57 -1.84 3.03
N ASP A 76 -2.48 -0.96 3.46
CA ASP A 76 -3.12 -1.04 4.78
C ASP A 76 -4.56 -1.57 4.63
N PHE A 77 -4.79 -2.81 5.08
CA PHE A 77 -6.10 -3.45 5.01
C PHE A 77 -7.16 -2.84 5.93
N THR A 78 -6.77 -2.00 6.89
CA THR A 78 -7.68 -1.39 7.86
C THR A 78 -8.19 -0.05 7.36
N ARG A 79 -7.32 0.74 6.73
CA ARG A 79 -7.62 2.13 6.36
C ARG A 79 -7.70 2.38 4.86
N ASP A 80 -6.90 1.71 4.03
CA ASP A 80 -6.86 2.02 2.60
C ASP A 80 -8.12 1.51 1.87
N PHE A 81 -8.50 2.26 0.84
CA PHE A 81 -9.54 1.88 -0.10
C PHE A 81 -8.88 1.20 -1.29
N LEU A 82 -9.38 0.03 -1.72
CA LEU A 82 -8.80 -0.67 -2.86
C LEU A 82 -9.76 -0.69 -4.04
N TYR A 83 -9.28 -0.16 -5.16
CA TYR A 83 -9.90 -0.30 -6.47
C TYR A 83 -9.09 -1.30 -7.27
N VAL A 84 -9.74 -2.28 -7.91
CA VAL A 84 -9.04 -3.31 -8.69
C VAL A 84 -9.68 -3.41 -10.07
N THR A 85 -8.84 -3.44 -11.10
CA THR A 85 -9.25 -3.72 -12.49
C THR A 85 -9.54 -5.21 -12.70
N ASP A 86 -10.38 -5.54 -13.68
CA ASP A 86 -10.68 -6.94 -14.07
C ASP A 86 -9.41 -7.78 -14.29
N GLU A 87 -8.50 -7.23 -15.07
CA GLU A 87 -7.28 -7.91 -15.48
C GLU A 87 -6.37 -8.22 -14.29
N ALA A 88 -6.32 -7.30 -13.32
CA ALA A 88 -5.56 -7.51 -12.11
C ALA A 88 -6.24 -8.53 -11.20
N LEU A 89 -7.57 -8.44 -11.03
CA LEU A 89 -8.32 -9.36 -10.18
C LEU A 89 -8.19 -10.82 -10.65
N ALA A 90 -8.24 -11.05 -11.96
CA ALA A 90 -8.08 -12.38 -12.55
C ALA A 90 -6.70 -13.02 -12.31
N ARG A 91 -5.69 -12.21 -11.95
CA ARG A 91 -4.31 -12.65 -11.72
C ARG A 91 -3.93 -12.72 -10.25
N LEU A 92 -4.77 -12.21 -9.35
CA LEU A 92 -4.46 -12.21 -7.93
C LEU A 92 -4.53 -13.63 -7.35
N PRO A 93 -3.62 -13.98 -6.44
CA PRO A 93 -3.70 -15.23 -5.69
C PRO A 93 -5.02 -15.32 -4.91
N GLY A 94 -5.62 -16.51 -4.84
CA GLY A 94 -6.92 -16.71 -4.18
C GLY A 94 -6.94 -16.28 -2.70
N GLU A 95 -5.81 -16.41 -2.00
CA GLU A 95 -5.64 -15.91 -0.63
C GLU A 95 -5.73 -14.38 -0.53
N VAL A 96 -5.11 -13.65 -1.46
CA VAL A 96 -5.17 -12.19 -1.53
C VAL A 96 -6.58 -11.74 -1.90
N VAL A 97 -7.23 -12.44 -2.83
CA VAL A 97 -8.63 -12.18 -3.21
C VAL A 97 -9.56 -12.31 -1.99
N ARG A 98 -9.41 -13.37 -1.17
CA ARG A 98 -10.18 -13.53 0.06
C ARG A 98 -9.95 -12.40 1.05
N ARG A 99 -8.72 -11.91 1.17
CA ARG A 99 -8.41 -10.80 2.07
C ARG A 99 -9.03 -9.49 1.60
N ILE A 100 -8.91 -9.15 0.31
CA ILE A 100 -9.44 -7.90 -0.22
C ILE A 100 -10.98 -7.89 -0.27
N GLN A 101 -11.63 -9.05 -0.39
CA GLN A 101 -13.10 -9.17 -0.32
C GLN A 101 -13.66 -8.77 1.05
N ASN A 102 -12.88 -8.90 2.12
CA ASN A 102 -13.28 -8.52 3.47
C ASN A 102 -12.99 -7.04 3.79
N LEU A 103 -12.41 -6.28 2.85
CA LEU A 103 -12.17 -4.86 3.04
C LEU A 103 -13.51 -4.12 3.11
N ARG A 104 -13.66 -3.26 4.13
CA ARG A 104 -14.84 -2.39 4.30
C ARG A 104 -15.12 -1.56 3.05
N HIS A 105 -14.07 -1.18 2.32
CA HIS A 105 -14.17 -0.35 1.13
C HIS A 105 -13.43 -0.95 -0.08
N PHE A 106 -13.83 -2.15 -0.47
CA PHE A 106 -13.48 -2.75 -1.76
C PHE A 106 -14.42 -2.27 -2.86
N ARG A 107 -13.88 -1.83 -4.01
CA ARG A 107 -14.67 -1.45 -5.18
C ARG A 107 -14.09 -2.03 -6.46
N TYR A 108 -14.96 -2.60 -7.27
CA TYR A 108 -14.66 -3.06 -8.61
C TYR A 108 -15.03 -1.97 -9.62
N THR A 109 -14.17 -1.72 -10.61
CA THR A 109 -14.43 -0.70 -11.62
C THR A 109 -14.12 -1.22 -13.03
N GLY A 110 -15.11 -1.84 -13.68
CA GLY A 110 -15.00 -2.19 -15.11
C GLY A 110 -14.90 -0.98 -16.05
N LYS A 111 -15.10 0.26 -15.57
CA LYS A 111 -15.12 1.49 -16.40
C LYS A 111 -14.01 2.53 -16.09
N MET A 112 -13.25 2.43 -14.99
CA MET A 112 -12.25 3.46 -14.63
C MET A 112 -10.85 3.23 -15.22
N ALA A 113 -10.57 2.06 -15.80
CA ALA A 113 -9.27 1.79 -16.43
C ALA A 113 -8.95 2.75 -17.61
N LEU A 114 -9.94 3.46 -18.15
CA LEU A 114 -9.79 4.37 -19.29
C LEU A 114 -9.61 5.86 -18.92
N LYS A 115 -9.57 6.24 -17.63
CA LYS A 115 -9.57 7.67 -17.24
C LYS A 115 -8.34 8.22 -16.53
N CYS A 116 -7.30 7.40 -16.29
CA CYS A 116 -6.09 7.86 -15.59
C CYS A 116 -4.83 7.88 -16.48
N SER A 117 -5.02 7.91 -17.80
CA SER A 117 -3.98 8.22 -18.79
C SER A 117 -4.44 9.44 -19.58
N SER A 118 -4.33 10.62 -18.98
CA SER A 118 -4.42 11.92 -19.64
C SER A 118 -3.55 12.89 -18.87
#